data_AF-A0A0B7A7Q5-F1
#
_entry.id   AF-A0A0B7A7Q5-F1
#
_cell.length_a   1.000
_cell.length_b   1.000
_cell.length_c   1.000
_cell.angle_alpha   90.00
_cell.angle_beta   90.00
_cell.angle_gamma   90.00
#
_symmetry.space_group_name_H-M   'P 1'
#
loop_
_entity.id
_entity.type
_entity.pdbx_description
1 polymer ?
#
loop_
_entity_poly.entity_id
_entity_poly.type
_entity_poly.pdbx_seq_one_letter_code
_entity_poly.pdbx_strand_id
1 'polypeptide(L)'
;LTGDMSLTKQEILRTQMLVTTPEKWDVVTRKSTGDVALAQLVRLLIIDEVHLLHDDRGPVIETLVARTKRQVESSQSMIRIVGLSATLPNYLDVATFLNVNPYTGLFFFDGRFRPVPLEQTFIGIKALNKMAQLKDFNTVCYEKVLIQVRA
;
A
#
# COMPACT_ATOMS: atom_id res chain seq x y z
N LEU A 1 15.15 -1.32 -1.33
CA LEU A 1 15.70 -2.59 -0.80
C LEU A 1 15.11 -3.75 -1.57
N THR A 2 15.85 -4.32 -2.52
CA THR A 2 15.46 -5.51 -3.28
C THR A 2 16.46 -6.64 -3.01
N GLY A 3 15.98 -7.87 -2.82
CA GLY A 3 16.81 -9.07 -2.68
C GLY A 3 17.58 -9.16 -1.35
N ASP A 4 18.19 -10.31 -1.11
CA ASP A 4 18.84 -10.72 0.15
C ASP A 4 20.05 -9.89 0.59
N MET A 5 20.36 -8.80 -0.10
CA MET A 5 21.36 -7.84 0.31
C MET A 5 20.84 -7.00 1.48
N SER A 6 21.39 -7.22 2.67
CA SER A 6 21.42 -6.18 3.69
C SER A 6 22.25 -5.03 3.15
N LEU A 7 21.62 -3.87 2.89
CA LEU A 7 22.36 -2.63 2.62
C LEU A 7 23.44 -2.45 3.68
N THR A 8 24.65 -2.13 3.26
CA THR A 8 25.72 -1.85 4.21
C THR A 8 25.37 -0.55 4.95
N LYS A 9 25.78 -0.42 6.23
CA LYS A 9 25.52 0.80 7.03
C LYS A 9 25.95 2.08 6.31
N GLN A 10 27.01 2.02 5.49
CA GLN A 10 27.52 3.15 4.71
C GLN A 10 26.57 3.58 3.59
N GLU A 11 25.97 2.63 2.86
CA GLU A 11 25.01 2.94 1.80
C GLU A 11 23.73 3.55 2.38
N ILE A 12 23.28 3.03 3.53
CA ILE A 12 22.11 3.55 4.25
C ILE A 12 22.35 5.00 4.68
N LEU A 13 23.50 5.31 5.29
CA LEU A 13 23.83 6.67 5.73
C LEU A 13 23.97 7.67 4.59
N ARG A 14 24.32 7.22 3.38
CA ARG A 14 24.39 8.08 2.17
C ARG A 14 23.04 8.30 1.52
N THR A 15 22.04 7.48 1.84
CA THR A 15 20.74 7.46 1.17
C THR A 15 19.69 8.19 2.01
N GLN A 16 19.01 9.17 1.41
CA GLN A 16 17.95 9.94 2.09
C GLN A 16 16.57 9.35 1.86
N MET A 17 16.40 8.53 0.81
CA MET A 17 15.12 7.95 0.43
C MET A 17 15.23 6.43 0.29
N LEU A 18 14.51 5.72 1.14
CA LEU A 18 14.48 4.25 1.14
C LEU A 18 13.11 3.77 0.64
N VAL A 19 13.11 3.14 -0.53
CA VAL A 19 11.91 2.47 -1.07
C VAL A 19 12.03 0.98 -0.80
N THR A 20 11.03 0.41 -0.11
CA THR A 20 11.05 -0.99 0.34
C THR A 20 9.63 -1.51 0.52
N THR A 21 9.46 -2.83 0.49
CA THR A 21 8.19 -3.43 0.86
C THR A 21 7.98 -3.37 2.38
N PRO A 22 6.72 -3.41 2.87
CA PRO A 22 6.41 -3.47 4.29
C PRO A 22 7.14 -4.61 5.00
N GLU A 23 7.21 -5.80 4.40
CA GLU A 23 7.85 -6.99 4.99
C GLU A 23 9.34 -6.75 5.21
N LYS A 24 10.03 -6.20 4.20
CA LYS A 24 11.47 -5.94 4.29
C LYS A 24 11.75 -4.82 5.30
N TRP A 25 10.89 -3.79 5.40
CA TRP A 25 11.01 -2.76 6.41
C TRP A 25 10.76 -3.28 7.83
N ASP A 26 9.78 -4.18 8.00
CA ASP A 26 9.50 -4.81 9.29
C ASP A 26 10.71 -5.64 9.76
N VAL A 27 11.35 -6.40 8.86
CA VAL A 27 12.59 -7.12 9.19
C VAL A 27 13.72 -6.18 9.61
N VAL A 28 13.93 -5.07 8.88
CA VAL A 28 14.98 -4.07 9.21
C VAL A 28 14.73 -3.44 10.57
N THR A 29 13.49 -3.03 10.85
CA THR A 29 13.14 -2.37 12.11
C THR A 29 13.03 -3.33 13.31
N ARG A 30 13.02 -4.65 13.09
CA ARG A 30 13.11 -5.68 14.16
C ARG A 30 14.55 -5.98 14.61
N LYS A 31 15.57 -5.81 13.74
CA LYS A 31 16.95 -6.20 14.06
C LYS A 31 17.62 -5.21 15.02
N SER A 32 17.76 -5.62 16.27
CA SER A 32 18.21 -4.79 17.41
C SER A 32 19.69 -4.36 17.38
N THR A 33 20.55 -5.00 16.59
CA THR A 33 22.01 -4.92 16.73
C THR A 33 22.72 -3.90 15.81
N GLY A 34 21.98 -3.01 15.14
CA GLY A 34 22.64 -1.95 14.36
C GLY A 34 21.72 -0.96 13.65
N ASP A 35 20.47 -1.34 13.40
CA ASP A 35 19.55 -0.56 12.58
C ASP A 35 18.58 0.31 13.40
N VAL A 36 18.67 0.24 14.74
CA VAL A 36 17.93 1.16 15.64
C VAL A 36 18.33 2.61 15.35
N ALA A 37 19.60 2.86 15.04
CA ALA A 37 20.07 4.17 14.62
C ALA A 37 19.40 4.64 13.32
N LEU A 38 19.13 3.73 12.37
CA LEU A 38 18.41 4.08 11.15
C LEU A 38 16.98 4.48 11.46
N ALA A 39 16.26 3.66 12.23
CA ALA A 39 14.88 3.94 12.59
C ALA A 39 14.75 5.29 13.30
N GLN A 40 15.73 5.68 14.12
CA GLN A 40 15.78 6.99 14.79
C GLN A 40 16.00 8.18 13.84
N LEU A 41 16.62 7.96 12.69
CA LEU A 41 16.84 9.01 11.68
C LEU A 41 15.59 9.27 10.83
N VAL A 42 14.66 8.32 10.77
CA VAL A 42 13.43 8.46 9.98
C VAL A 42 12.57 9.59 10.54
N ARG A 43 12.26 10.57 9.69
CA ARG A 43 11.34 11.68 10.00
C ARG A 43 10.05 11.63 9.21
N LEU A 44 10.02 10.85 8.13
CA LEU A 44 8.89 10.68 7.24
C LEU A 44 8.75 9.21 6.89
N LEU A 45 7.56 8.66 7.11
CA LEU A 45 7.16 7.33 6.69
C LEU A 45 5.97 7.48 5.73
N ILE A 46 6.18 7.07 4.47
CA ILE A 46 5.11 6.98 3.48
C ILE A 46 4.70 5.52 3.37
N ILE A 47 3.43 5.23 3.62
CA ILE A 47 2.84 3.90 3.45
C ILE A 47 1.96 3.99 2.22
N ASP A 48 2.41 3.37 1.13
CA ASP A 48 1.62 3.21 -0.07
C ASP A 48 0.67 2.02 0.07
N GLU A 49 -0.48 2.09 -0.60
CA GLU A 49 -1.52 1.06 -0.58
C GLU A 49 -1.97 0.62 0.82
N VAL A 50 -2.32 1.57 1.68
CA VAL A 50 -2.86 1.32 3.04
C VAL A 50 -4.12 0.45 3.01
N HIS A 51 -4.83 0.41 1.88
CA HIS A 51 -5.96 -0.51 1.66
C HIS A 51 -5.59 -2.00 1.77
N LEU A 52 -4.31 -2.36 1.69
CA LEU A 52 -3.81 -3.70 1.99
C LEU A 52 -3.97 -4.13 3.45
N LEU A 53 -4.41 -3.21 4.35
CA LEU A 53 -4.86 -3.57 5.70
C LEU A 53 -5.96 -4.65 5.69
N HIS A 54 -6.74 -4.76 4.60
CA HIS A 54 -7.80 -5.78 4.46
C HIS A 54 -7.31 -7.10 3.87
N ASP A 55 -6.02 -7.21 3.53
CA ASP A 55 -5.42 -8.39 2.92
C ASP A 55 -4.51 -9.13 3.94
N ASP A 56 -3.97 -10.29 3.57
CA ASP A 56 -3.07 -11.10 4.40
C ASP A 56 -1.78 -10.34 4.81
N ARG A 57 -1.48 -9.24 4.13
CA ARG A 57 -0.33 -8.34 4.38
C ARG A 57 -0.64 -7.27 5.44
N GLY A 58 -1.91 -7.07 5.80
CA GLY A 58 -2.36 -6.07 6.76
C GLY A 58 -1.63 -6.12 8.12
N PRO A 59 -1.44 -7.30 8.74
CA PRO A 59 -0.75 -7.41 10.03
C PRO A 59 0.69 -6.84 10.03
N VAL A 60 1.37 -6.86 8.88
CA VAL A 60 2.72 -6.28 8.73
C VAL A 60 2.64 -4.76 8.80
N ILE A 61 1.68 -4.15 8.11
CA ILE A 61 1.44 -2.70 8.15
C ILE A 61 1.03 -2.26 9.56
N GLU A 62 0.14 -3.02 10.22
CA GLU A 62 -0.25 -2.78 11.62
C GLU A 62 0.94 -2.75 12.57
N THR A 63 1.81 -3.76 12.45
CA THR A 63 3.02 -3.88 13.26
C THR A 63 3.97 -2.69 13.02
N LEU A 64 4.13 -2.26 11.77
CA LEU A 64 4.99 -1.13 11.41
C LEU A 64 4.46 0.20 11.98
N VAL A 65 3.16 0.47 11.84
CA VAL A 65 2.53 1.68 12.37
C VAL A 65 2.61 1.68 13.89
N ALA A 66 2.26 0.58 14.56
CA ALA A 66 2.34 0.46 16.01
C ALA A 66 3.76 0.69 16.54
N ARG A 67 4.78 0.12 15.88
CA ARG A 67 6.19 0.33 16.23
C ARG A 67 6.61 1.79 16.05
N THR A 68 6.20 2.42 14.95
CA THR A 68 6.50 3.82 14.66
C THR A 68 5.88 4.74 15.71
N LYS A 69 4.61 4.53 16.07
CA LYS A 69 3.94 5.29 17.14
C LYS A 69 4.66 5.15 18.49
N ARG A 70 4.96 3.92 18.89
CA ARG A 70 5.71 3.65 20.12
C ARG A 70 7.11 4.29 20.10
N GLN A 71 7.73 4.35 18.94
CA GLN A 71 9.02 5.03 18.78
C GLN A 71 8.87 6.55 18.94
N VAL A 72 7.84 7.17 18.38
CA VAL A 72 7.55 8.60 18.56
C VAL A 72 7.34 8.91 20.04
N GLU A 73 6.55 8.09 20.74
CA GLU A 73 6.28 8.24 22.18
C GLU A 73 7.55 8.08 23.03
N SER A 74 8.39 7.08 22.76
CA SER A 74 9.57 6.81 23.56
C SER A 74 10.74 7.75 23.28
N SER A 75 10.93 8.17 22.02
CA SER A 75 12.03 9.05 21.62
C SER A 75 11.68 10.55 21.69
N GLN A 76 10.41 10.90 21.90
CA GLN A 76 9.90 12.28 21.83
C GLN A 76 10.26 12.97 20.51
N SER A 77 10.46 12.19 19.46
CA SER A 77 10.87 12.65 18.14
C SER A 77 9.75 12.34 17.16
N MET A 78 9.12 13.39 16.65
CA MET A 78 7.99 13.26 15.73
C MET A 78 8.43 12.63 14.39
N ILE A 79 7.65 11.64 13.95
CA ILE A 79 7.72 11.01 12.63
C ILE A 79 6.42 11.31 11.92
N ARG A 80 6.48 11.97 10.75
CA ARG A 80 5.31 12.22 9.92
C ARG A 80 4.93 10.94 9.19
N ILE A 81 3.69 10.50 9.33
CA ILE A 81 3.13 9.37 8.57
C ILE A 81 2.25 9.92 7.46
N VAL A 82 2.44 9.43 6.23
CA VAL A 82 1.59 9.72 5.08
C VAL A 82 1.07 8.39 4.55
N GLY A 83 -0.24 8.17 4.65
CA GLY A 83 -0.90 7.00 4.08
C GLY A 83 -1.50 7.33 2.72
N LEU A 84 -1.15 6.56 1.70
CA LEU A 84 -1.79 6.58 0.39
C LEU A 84 -2.66 5.34 0.27
N SER A 85 -3.88 5.49 -0.28
CA SER A 85 -4.84 4.40 -0.35
C SER A 85 -5.77 4.59 -1.54
N ALA A 86 -6.25 3.47 -2.08
CA ALA A 86 -7.47 3.45 -2.86
C ALA A 86 -8.67 3.87 -1.97
N THR A 87 -9.79 4.19 -2.60
CA THR A 87 -11.04 4.51 -1.89
C THR A 87 -11.51 3.33 -1.05
N LEU A 88 -11.41 3.46 0.26
CA LEU A 88 -11.89 2.49 1.25
C LEU A 88 -13.24 2.94 1.82
N PRO A 89 -14.21 2.04 2.09
CA PRO A 89 -15.43 2.40 2.81
C PRO A 89 -15.14 2.91 4.23
N ASN A 90 -14.14 2.34 4.89
CA ASN A 90 -13.77 2.53 6.29
C ASN A 90 -12.52 3.41 6.44
N TYR A 91 -12.39 4.43 5.58
CA TYR A 91 -11.27 5.38 5.58
C TYR A 91 -11.15 6.20 6.89
N LEU A 92 -12.24 6.40 7.62
CA LEU A 92 -12.24 7.07 8.93
C LEU A 92 -11.52 6.25 10.01
N ASP A 93 -11.71 4.93 10.00
CA ASP A 93 -11.04 4.03 10.93
C ASP A 93 -9.54 3.98 10.62
N VAL A 94 -9.19 3.96 9.33
CA VAL A 94 -7.78 4.04 8.88
C VAL A 94 -7.15 5.37 9.29
N ALA A 95 -7.86 6.49 9.15
CA ALA A 95 -7.38 7.80 9.59
C ALA A 95 -7.09 7.81 11.10
N THR A 96 -8.00 7.25 11.90
CA THR A 96 -7.83 7.09 13.35
C THR A 96 -6.65 6.17 13.67
N PHE A 97 -6.54 5.05 12.97
CA PHE A 97 -5.44 4.11 13.09
C PHE A 97 -4.07 4.75 12.76
N LEU A 98 -4.01 5.72 11.85
CA LEU A 98 -2.78 6.45 11.52
C LEU A 98 -2.56 7.73 12.37
N ASN A 99 -3.46 8.03 13.33
CA ASN A 99 -3.49 9.30 14.09
C ASN A 99 -3.57 10.55 13.19
N VAL A 100 -4.31 10.47 12.08
CA VAL A 100 -4.53 11.59 11.17
C VAL A 100 -5.66 12.47 11.69
N ASN A 101 -5.46 13.79 11.68
CA ASN A 101 -6.54 14.74 11.98
C ASN A 101 -7.57 14.75 10.83
N PRO A 102 -8.84 14.39 11.06
CA PRO A 102 -9.85 14.31 10.01
C PRO A 102 -10.15 15.64 9.30
N TYR A 103 -9.90 16.78 9.93
CA TYR A 103 -10.24 18.10 9.39
C TYR A 103 -9.13 18.69 8.52
N THR A 104 -7.87 18.28 8.73
CA THR A 104 -6.71 18.90 8.06
C THR A 104 -5.83 17.92 7.31
N GLY A 105 -5.85 16.64 7.68
CA GLY A 105 -4.93 15.62 7.17
C GLY A 105 -5.62 14.48 6.41
N LEU A 106 -6.95 14.38 6.49
CA LEU A 106 -7.71 13.36 5.80
C LEU A 106 -8.29 13.92 4.50
N PHE A 107 -7.99 13.24 3.39
CA PHE A 107 -8.50 13.58 2.08
C PHE A 107 -9.17 12.35 1.48
N PHE A 108 -10.42 12.51 1.03
CA PHE A 108 -11.18 11.46 0.37
C PHE A 108 -11.59 11.94 -1.01
N PHE A 109 -11.19 11.19 -2.03
CA PHE A 109 -11.48 11.47 -3.43
C PHE A 109 -12.17 10.24 -4.00
N ASP A 110 -13.43 10.37 -4.39
CA ASP A 110 -14.13 9.27 -5.06
C ASP A 110 -13.67 9.09 -6.53
N GLY A 111 -14.21 8.10 -7.23
CA GLY A 111 -13.83 7.78 -8.61
C GLY A 111 -14.00 8.93 -9.61
N ARG A 112 -14.77 9.99 -9.27
CA ARG A 112 -14.97 11.16 -10.15
C ARG A 112 -13.74 12.07 -10.21
N PHE A 113 -12.85 11.98 -9.22
CA PHE A 113 -11.60 12.74 -9.19
C PHE A 113 -10.47 12.09 -10.00
N ARG A 114 -10.71 10.92 -10.62
CA ARG A 114 -9.72 10.28 -11.47
C ARG A 114 -9.43 11.19 -12.67
N PRO A 115 -8.17 11.54 -12.98
CA PRO A 115 -7.82 12.45 -14.08
C PRO A 115 -8.35 12.00 -15.44
N VAL A 116 -8.46 10.68 -15.63
CA VAL A 116 -9.13 10.05 -16.77
C VAL A 116 -10.30 9.25 -16.20
N PRO A 117 -11.56 9.65 -16.46
CA PRO A 117 -12.74 8.88 -16.05
C PRO A 117 -12.66 7.45 -16.57
N LEU A 118 -13.08 6.49 -15.74
CA LEU A 118 -13.08 5.08 -16.10
C LEU A 118 -14.51 4.58 -16.27
N GLU A 119 -14.85 4.12 -17.47
CA GLU A 119 -16.05 3.32 -17.69
C GLU A 119 -15.78 1.88 -17.25
N GLN A 120 -16.69 1.31 -16.46
CA GLN A 120 -16.58 -0.05 -15.95
C GLN A 120 -17.67 -0.94 -16.57
N THR A 121 -17.28 -2.08 -17.13
CA THR A 121 -18.19 -3.10 -17.65
C THR A 121 -17.92 -4.43 -16.96
N PHE A 122 -18.96 -5.04 -16.37
CA PHE A 122 -18.87 -6.35 -15.73
C PHE A 122 -19.63 -7.39 -16.56
N ILE A 123 -18.93 -8.44 -17.00
CA ILE A 123 -19.50 -9.50 -17.84
C ILE A 123 -19.48 -10.81 -17.05
N GLY A 124 -20.63 -11.21 -16.51
CA GLY A 124 -20.77 -12.47 -15.78
C GLY A 124 -21.01 -13.64 -16.73
N ILE A 125 -20.07 -14.58 -16.80
CA ILE A 125 -20.24 -15.84 -17.55
C ILE A 125 -21.20 -16.75 -16.77
N LYS A 126 -22.30 -17.16 -17.43
CA LYS A 126 -23.39 -17.93 -16.80
C LYS A 126 -23.30 -19.44 -17.01
N ALA A 127 -22.43 -19.91 -17.90
CA ALA A 127 -22.28 -21.35 -18.15
C ALA A 127 -21.89 -22.10 -16.87
N LEU A 128 -22.44 -23.30 -16.67
CA LEU A 128 -22.18 -24.13 -15.48
C LEU A 128 -20.99 -25.08 -15.68
N ASN A 129 -20.77 -25.56 -16.91
CA ASN A 129 -19.66 -26.44 -17.23
C ASN A 129 -18.37 -25.64 -17.46
N LYS A 130 -17.25 -26.03 -16.84
CA LYS A 130 -15.93 -25.40 -16.99
C LYS A 130 -15.49 -25.23 -18.45
N MET A 131 -15.72 -26.23 -19.30
CA MET A 131 -15.34 -26.14 -20.73
C MET A 131 -16.16 -25.06 -21.46
N ALA A 132 -17.45 -24.96 -21.15
CA ALA A 132 -18.33 -23.93 -21.72
C ALA A 132 -17.97 -22.55 -21.15
N GLN A 133 -17.69 -22.44 -19.85
CA GLN A 133 -17.22 -21.20 -19.23
C GLN A 133 -15.96 -20.65 -19.90
N LEU A 134 -14.96 -21.50 -20.15
CA LEU A 134 -13.72 -21.10 -20.80
C LEU A 134 -13.97 -20.61 -22.24
N LYS A 135 -14.83 -21.32 -22.98
CA LYS A 135 -15.22 -20.94 -24.35
C LYS A 135 -15.94 -19.59 -24.37
N ASP A 136 -16.91 -19.40 -23.49
CA ASP A 136 -17.69 -18.17 -23.39
C ASP A 136 -16.79 -17.00 -22.97
N PHE A 137 -15.90 -17.22 -22.00
CA PHE A 137 -14.91 -16.22 -21.56
C PHE A 137 -14.00 -15.77 -22.71
N ASN A 138 -13.45 -16.72 -23.47
CA ASN A 138 -12.59 -16.41 -24.62
C ASN A 138 -13.35 -15.68 -25.72
N THR A 139 -14.60 -16.06 -25.99
CA THR A 139 -15.46 -15.42 -27.00
C THR A 139 -15.72 -13.97 -26.62
N VAL A 140 -16.15 -13.72 -25.39
CA VAL A 140 -16.40 -12.37 -24.86
C VAL A 140 -15.12 -11.52 -24.89
N CYS A 141 -13.99 -12.08 -24.46
CA CYS A 141 -12.71 -11.38 -24.48
C CYS A 141 -12.33 -10.96 -25.90
N TYR A 142 -12.42 -11.88 -26.86
CA TYR A 142 -12.16 -11.62 -28.26
C TYR A 142 -13.05 -10.49 -28.81
N GLU A 143 -14.36 -10.55 -28.57
CA GLU A 143 -15.30 -9.52 -29.03
C GLU A 143 -14.99 -8.14 -28.45
N LYS A 144 -14.69 -8.05 -27.14
CA LYS A 144 -14.35 -6.77 -26.50
C LYS A 144 -13.04 -6.19 -26.99
N VAL A 145 -12.01 -7.03 -27.18
CA VAL A 145 -10.73 -6.59 -27.75
C VAL A 145 -10.94 -6.13 -29.20
N LEU A 146 -11.71 -6.85 -30.01
CA LEU A 146 -11.96 -6.49 -31.39
C LEU A 146 -12.65 -5.14 -31.53
N ILE A 147 -13.59 -4.81 -30.64
CA ILE A 147 -14.24 -3.49 -30.60
C ILE A 147 -13.22 -2.39 -30.31
N GLN A 148 -12.32 -2.59 -29.35
CA GLN A 148 -11.32 -1.58 -29.00
C GLN A 148 -10.22 -1.40 -30.05
N VAL A 149 -9.83 -2.47 -30.76
CA VAL A 149 -8.80 -2.38 -31.82
C VAL A 149 -9.34 -1.72 -33.09
N ARG A 150 -10.66 -1.78 -33.32
CA ARG A 150 -11.31 -1.18 -34.50
C ARG A 150 -11.76 0.27 -34.27
N ALA A 151 -11.77 0.74 -33.03
CA ALA A 151 -12.09 2.12 -32.65
C ALA A 151 -10.86 3.01 -32.76
#